data_AF-A0A226F3P7-F1
#
_entry.id   AF-A0A226F3P7-F1
#
_cell.length_a   1.000
_cell.length_b   1.000
_cell.length_c   1.000
_cell.angle_alpha   90.00
_cell.angle_beta   90.00
_cell.angle_gamma   90.00
#
_symmetry.space_group_name_H-M   'P 1'
#
loop_
_entity.id
_entity.type
_entity.pdbx_description
1 polymer ?
#
loop_
_entity_poly.entity_id
_entity_poly.type
_entity_poly.pdbx_seq_one_letter_code
_entity_poly.pdbx_strand_id
1 'polypeptide(L)'
;MGFFKRHILFRLKNVLLTKAYRMNLLTLEVLCAFCIVPFKISWEEEKVVEVRGTLRRNVTKLLYLFHFVKTVHYLVGLGLRMAGLQVGPSGEYVMTDKLLDYGWLGPIMCTILFRFELTRKSKETVAMMNDAHTLEREAEKEGAMGEASFIEKMAFFKRQVMFRLRNVLLTKAYRMNLLTLEVLCAFCIVPFKISWKEEKVIGVRGRLRRTVTKLLYLFHFGKTVHYLVGLLLRMAGLQVGPSGEYVMTDKLLDYGWLGPIMCTILFRFELTRKSKETVEMMNEAHNLEKEAAKEGLDTVYTQGFFGKAWQVHTLMIYLALFSAPMTVGIFSTLNPCEPCFISWQFLACNSTTWAPSTPEEKIILLISGFIETMFWYQVMGVGVLANLATMFYLTLSLKTFMLRAAKTKIASFGEVKLHYYRRYQVYSTLMNYCMSHVVTPAMIWAWTTILIISWYTLLRYFGRVSFALYTIHAQFAINGMVCLLTEFKIAGDSYDASLNLLSAWRYSVGKSANIKLSKRWLKSCAPLKVRVGATNYFERSTPMIIGSFCVEQVINLILAEKKHL
;
A
#
# COMPACT_ATOMS: atom_id res chain seq x y z
N MET A 1 -45.15 -34.96 -3.36
CA MET A 1 -43.67 -35.09 -3.34
C MET A 1 -42.92 -33.82 -2.86
N GLY A 2 -43.41 -32.60 -3.14
CA GLY A 2 -42.75 -31.35 -2.68
C GLY A 2 -42.80 -31.06 -1.17
N PHE A 3 -43.85 -31.51 -0.48
CA PHE A 3 -44.03 -31.27 0.96
C PHE A 3 -43.08 -32.14 1.82
N PHE A 4 -42.86 -33.39 1.40
CA PHE A 4 -41.97 -34.33 2.08
C PHE A 4 -40.49 -33.89 1.99
N LYS A 5 -40.09 -33.32 0.85
CA LYS A 5 -38.73 -32.80 0.64
C LYS A 5 -38.44 -31.55 1.50
N ARG A 6 -39.43 -30.67 1.73
CA ARG A 6 -39.30 -29.52 2.64
C ARG A 6 -39.20 -29.93 4.11
N HIS A 7 -39.99 -30.92 4.53
CA HIS A 7 -39.99 -31.37 5.91
C HIS A 7 -38.67 -32.08 6.30
N ILE A 8 -38.10 -32.87 5.37
CA ILE A 8 -36.78 -33.50 5.57
C ILE A 8 -35.67 -32.45 5.59
N LEU A 9 -35.68 -31.47 4.67
CA LEU A 9 -34.66 -30.42 4.63
C LEU A 9 -34.69 -29.54 5.89
N PHE A 10 -35.88 -29.28 6.44
CA PHE A 10 -36.06 -28.51 7.67
C PHE A 10 -35.54 -29.28 8.90
N ARG A 11 -35.83 -30.58 9.02
CA ARG A 11 -35.30 -31.39 10.12
C ARG A 11 -33.79 -31.61 10.01
N LEU A 12 -33.24 -31.78 8.81
CA LEU A 12 -31.80 -31.91 8.60
C LEU A 12 -31.05 -30.62 8.95
N LYS A 13 -31.62 -29.46 8.59
CA LYS A 13 -31.08 -28.14 8.93
C LYS A 13 -31.11 -27.89 10.44
N ASN A 14 -32.18 -28.27 11.13
CA ASN A 14 -32.26 -28.14 12.59
C ASN A 14 -31.32 -29.11 13.31
N VAL A 15 -31.17 -30.36 12.86
CA VAL A 15 -30.21 -31.30 13.46
C VAL A 15 -28.76 -30.84 13.27
N LEU A 16 -28.40 -30.30 12.10
CA LEU A 16 -27.08 -29.74 11.84
C LEU A 16 -26.82 -28.45 12.64
N LEU A 17 -27.82 -27.58 12.79
CA LEU A 17 -27.71 -26.39 13.62
C LEU A 17 -27.54 -26.76 15.10
N THR A 18 -28.32 -27.70 15.64
CA THR A 18 -28.23 -28.10 17.06
C THR A 18 -26.91 -28.82 17.38
N LYS A 19 -26.34 -29.57 16.43
CA LYS A 19 -25.03 -30.24 16.60
C LYS A 19 -23.85 -29.28 16.44
N ALA A 20 -23.95 -28.28 15.55
CA ALA A 20 -22.99 -27.17 15.46
C ALA A 20 -23.06 -26.23 16.68
N TYR A 21 -24.24 -26.08 17.30
CA TYR A 21 -24.45 -25.25 18.49
C TYR A 21 -23.85 -25.83 19.78
N ARG A 22 -23.84 -27.16 19.94
CA ARG A 22 -23.35 -27.82 21.15
C ARG A 22 -21.83 -28.03 21.20
N MET A 23 -21.12 -27.99 20.08
CA MET A 23 -19.67 -28.25 20.04
C MET A 23 -18.76 -27.02 20.08
N ASN A 24 -19.28 -25.82 20.32
CA ASN A 24 -18.45 -24.60 20.35
C ASN A 24 -18.70 -23.66 21.54
N LEU A 25 -19.51 -24.03 22.53
CA LEU A 25 -19.84 -23.10 23.61
C LEU A 25 -18.65 -22.89 24.57
N LEU A 26 -17.99 -23.98 24.99
CA LEU A 26 -16.82 -23.91 25.85
C LEU A 26 -15.60 -23.36 25.11
N THR A 27 -15.39 -23.77 23.86
CA THR A 27 -14.28 -23.31 23.02
C THR A 27 -14.41 -21.84 22.67
N LEU A 28 -15.63 -21.34 22.42
CA LEU A 28 -15.90 -19.92 22.16
C LEU A 28 -15.85 -19.08 23.45
N GLU A 29 -16.26 -19.61 24.61
CA GLU A 29 -16.10 -18.89 25.89
C GLU A 29 -14.63 -18.83 26.33
N VAL A 30 -13.84 -19.90 26.12
CA VAL A 30 -12.39 -19.92 26.36
C VAL A 30 -11.65 -19.04 25.35
N LEU A 31 -12.01 -19.07 24.06
CA LEU A 31 -11.47 -18.16 23.04
C LEU A 31 -11.88 -16.71 23.32
N CYS A 32 -13.11 -16.41 23.76
CA CYS A 32 -13.50 -15.04 24.12
C CYS A 32 -12.79 -14.54 25.40
N ALA A 33 -12.52 -15.43 26.36
CA ALA A 33 -11.73 -15.12 27.54
C ALA A 33 -10.24 -14.87 27.20
N PHE A 34 -9.67 -15.61 26.24
CA PHE A 34 -8.27 -15.45 25.80
C PHE A 34 -8.06 -14.39 24.70
N CYS A 35 -9.05 -14.14 23.83
CA CYS A 35 -8.94 -13.22 22.68
C CYS A 35 -9.38 -11.78 22.97
N ILE A 36 -9.78 -11.43 24.19
CA ILE A 36 -10.09 -10.05 24.61
C ILE A 36 -11.04 -9.32 23.64
N VAL A 37 -12.08 -10.01 23.16
CA VAL A 37 -13.16 -9.38 22.38
C VAL A 37 -14.17 -8.80 23.38
N PRO A 38 -14.53 -7.50 23.32
CA PRO A 38 -15.26 -6.86 24.40
C PRO A 38 -16.77 -7.11 24.47
N PHE A 39 -17.30 -8.05 23.69
CA PHE A 39 -18.73 -8.22 23.47
C PHE A 39 -19.18 -9.65 23.79
N LYS A 40 -20.35 -9.78 24.41
CA LYS A 40 -21.09 -11.04 24.52
C LYS A 40 -22.50 -10.79 24.00
N ILE A 41 -23.08 -11.78 23.33
CA ILE A 41 -24.50 -11.77 22.98
C ILE A 41 -25.25 -12.15 24.27
N SER A 42 -26.01 -11.22 24.84
CA SER A 42 -26.90 -11.53 25.96
C SER A 42 -28.17 -12.15 25.40
N TRP A 43 -28.45 -13.38 25.80
CA TRP A 43 -29.64 -14.11 25.39
C TRP A 43 -30.90 -13.63 26.13
N GLU A 44 -30.76 -13.09 27.34
CA GLU A 44 -31.90 -12.54 28.11
C GLU A 44 -32.36 -11.18 27.56
N GLU A 45 -31.42 -10.35 27.11
CA GLU A 45 -31.75 -9.03 26.55
C GLU A 45 -31.91 -9.07 25.02
N GLU A 46 -31.50 -10.17 24.39
CA GLU A 46 -31.38 -10.32 22.93
C GLU A 46 -30.67 -9.10 22.31
N LYS A 47 -29.57 -8.68 22.93
CA LYS A 47 -28.75 -7.54 22.51
C LYS A 47 -27.28 -7.91 22.60
N VAL A 48 -26.47 -7.21 21.81
CA VAL A 48 -25.02 -7.26 21.98
C VAL A 48 -24.70 -6.39 23.18
N VAL A 49 -24.20 -7.01 24.24
CA VAL A 49 -23.91 -6.31 25.49
C VAL A 49 -22.41 -6.29 25.70
N GLU A 50 -21.90 -5.12 26.07
CA GLU A 50 -20.54 -4.99 26.55
C GLU A 50 -20.39 -5.88 27.80
N VAL A 51 -19.43 -6.81 27.81
CA VAL A 51 -19.19 -7.65 28.99
C VAL A 51 -18.69 -6.75 30.11
N ARG A 52 -19.61 -6.31 30.97
CA ARG A 52 -19.34 -5.50 32.16
C ARG A 52 -19.26 -6.42 33.36
N GLY A 53 -18.06 -6.56 33.91
CA GLY A 53 -17.83 -7.25 35.16
C GLY A 53 -16.64 -6.64 35.88
N THR A 54 -16.76 -6.49 37.20
CA THR A 54 -15.68 -5.98 38.07
C THR A 54 -14.43 -6.86 37.93
N LEU A 55 -14.62 -8.18 37.81
CA LEU A 55 -13.55 -9.14 37.58
C LEU A 55 -12.81 -8.88 36.26
N ARG A 56 -13.52 -8.67 35.14
CA ARG A 56 -12.90 -8.35 33.86
C ARG A 56 -12.16 -7.01 33.90
N ARG A 57 -12.77 -5.99 34.52
CA ARG A 57 -12.15 -4.66 34.68
C ARG A 57 -10.88 -4.78 35.52
N ASN A 58 -10.88 -5.60 36.56
CA ASN A 58 -9.74 -5.87 37.42
C ASN A 58 -8.67 -6.70 36.71
N VAL A 59 -9.03 -7.77 35.99
CA VAL A 59 -8.09 -8.59 35.20
C VAL A 59 -7.45 -7.78 34.07
N THR A 60 -8.24 -6.93 33.40
CA THR A 60 -7.74 -6.03 32.35
C THR A 60 -6.81 -4.98 32.96
N LYS A 61 -7.19 -4.34 34.07
CA LYS A 61 -6.32 -3.41 34.81
C LYS A 61 -5.06 -4.09 35.32
N LEU A 62 -5.14 -5.33 35.80
CA LEU A 62 -4.01 -6.11 36.30
C LEU A 62 -3.06 -6.49 35.16
N LEU A 63 -3.57 -6.90 34.00
CA LEU A 63 -2.78 -7.15 32.79
C LEU A 63 -2.13 -5.86 32.28
N TYR A 64 -2.86 -4.74 32.25
CA TYR A 64 -2.29 -3.44 31.90
C TYR A 64 -1.22 -2.98 32.89
N LEU A 65 -1.48 -3.13 34.19
CA LEU A 65 -0.53 -2.80 35.25
C LEU A 65 0.71 -3.70 35.14
N PHE A 66 0.53 -4.99 34.88
CA PHE A 66 1.63 -5.94 34.66
C PHE A 66 2.48 -5.55 33.45
N HIS A 67 1.85 -5.25 32.31
CA HIS A 67 2.57 -4.79 31.11
C HIS A 67 3.22 -3.43 31.30
N PHE A 68 2.57 -2.51 32.01
CA PHE A 68 3.09 -1.17 32.30
C PHE A 68 4.27 -1.24 33.28
N VAL A 69 4.14 -1.98 34.40
CA VAL A 69 5.23 -2.22 35.35
C VAL A 69 6.40 -2.90 34.66
N LYS A 70 6.15 -3.89 33.79
CA LYS A 70 7.21 -4.53 33.00
C LYS A 70 7.89 -3.54 32.07
N THR A 71 7.12 -2.66 31.40
CA THR A 71 7.65 -1.61 30.51
C THR A 71 8.46 -0.57 31.29
N VAL A 72 7.97 -0.10 32.44
CA VAL A 72 8.68 0.85 33.31
C VAL A 72 9.93 0.21 33.90
N HIS A 73 9.88 -1.06 34.31
CA HIS A 73 11.04 -1.81 34.77
C HIS A 73 12.11 -1.92 33.67
N TYR A 74 11.73 -2.20 32.43
CA TYR A 74 12.64 -2.17 31.28
C TYR A 74 13.21 -0.77 31.01
N LEU A 75 12.39 0.29 31.08
CA LEU A 75 12.82 1.66 30.84
C LEU A 75 13.72 2.22 31.95
N VAL A 76 13.46 1.87 33.21
CA VAL A 76 14.32 2.22 34.36
C VAL A 76 15.62 1.43 34.32
N GLY A 77 15.56 0.13 34.02
CA GLY A 77 16.75 -0.70 33.80
C GLY A 77 17.58 -0.22 32.59
N LEU A 78 16.93 0.32 31.54
CA LEU A 78 17.59 0.97 30.41
C LEU A 78 18.25 2.29 30.81
N GLY A 79 17.57 3.13 31.59
CA GLY A 79 18.11 4.40 32.09
C GLY A 79 19.33 4.19 32.98
N LEU A 80 19.26 3.22 33.90
CA LEU A 80 20.37 2.86 34.79
C LEU A 80 21.56 2.26 34.02
N ARG A 81 21.32 1.44 32.98
CA ARG A 81 22.38 0.88 32.11
C ARG A 81 22.96 1.89 31.12
N MET A 82 22.17 2.88 30.68
CA MET A 82 22.66 4.00 29.86
C MET A 82 23.51 4.98 30.69
N ALA A 83 23.19 5.15 31.96
CA ALA A 83 23.93 5.99 32.89
C ALA A 83 25.20 5.32 33.46
N GLY A 84 25.52 4.08 33.07
CA GLY A 84 26.68 3.34 33.57
C GLY A 84 26.53 2.83 35.02
N LEU A 85 25.34 2.96 35.62
CA LEU A 85 25.11 2.70 37.05
C LEU A 85 24.78 1.24 37.38
N GLN A 86 24.66 0.38 36.37
CA GLN A 86 24.36 -1.03 36.54
C GLN A 86 25.34 -1.87 35.70
N VAL A 87 26.18 -2.67 36.35
CA VAL A 87 27.21 -3.51 35.71
C VAL A 87 26.65 -4.92 35.55
N GLY A 88 26.80 -5.51 34.35
CA GLY A 88 26.37 -6.89 34.08
C GLY A 88 27.21 -7.90 34.87
N PRO A 89 26.73 -9.15 35.03
CA PRO A 89 27.42 -10.19 35.81
C PRO A 89 28.82 -10.54 35.29
N SER A 90 29.17 -10.14 34.06
CA SER A 90 30.51 -10.28 33.48
C SER A 90 31.50 -9.16 33.86
N GLY A 91 31.08 -8.12 34.58
CA GLY A 91 31.94 -6.99 34.93
C GLY A 91 32.27 -6.02 33.79
N GLU A 92 32.02 -6.41 32.53
CA GLU A 92 32.31 -5.59 31.34
C GLU A 92 31.04 -5.12 30.60
N TYR A 93 31.11 -3.89 30.10
CA TYR A 93 30.02 -3.21 29.41
C TYR A 93 29.97 -3.61 27.93
N VAL A 94 29.22 -4.68 27.59
CA VAL A 94 29.11 -5.19 26.21
C VAL A 94 27.87 -4.61 25.50
N MET A 95 28.08 -4.07 24.29
CA MET A 95 27.06 -3.35 23.50
C MET A 95 25.95 -4.26 22.91
N THR A 96 26.17 -5.57 22.92
CA THR A 96 25.27 -6.61 22.41
C THR A 96 24.00 -6.78 23.26
N ASP A 97 24.09 -6.59 24.58
CA ASP A 97 22.92 -6.65 25.48
C ASP A 97 21.98 -5.45 25.31
N LYS A 98 22.50 -4.33 24.78
CA LYS A 98 21.68 -3.16 24.44
C LYS A 98 20.71 -3.46 23.30
N LEU A 99 21.06 -4.36 22.36
CA LEU A 99 20.31 -4.62 21.13
C LEU A 99 19.18 -5.65 21.29
N LEU A 100 19.31 -6.57 22.25
CA LEU A 100 18.29 -7.58 22.58
C LEU A 100 17.00 -6.98 23.15
N ASP A 101 17.08 -5.83 23.84
CA ASP A 101 15.91 -5.13 24.39
C ASP A 101 15.07 -4.40 23.32
N TYR A 102 15.61 -4.14 22.11
CA TYR A 102 14.87 -3.47 21.02
C TYR A 102 13.93 -4.39 20.24
N GLY A 103 14.22 -5.70 20.16
CA GLY A 103 13.47 -6.66 19.34
C GLY A 103 12.03 -6.91 19.81
N TRP A 104 11.75 -6.71 21.11
CA TRP A 104 10.44 -6.99 21.70
C TRP A 104 9.52 -5.76 21.79
N LEU A 105 10.07 -4.54 21.70
CA LEU A 105 9.30 -3.32 21.89
C LEU A 105 8.27 -3.09 20.79
N GLY A 106 8.60 -3.45 19.54
CA GLY A 106 7.74 -3.26 18.36
C GLY A 106 6.42 -4.07 18.40
N PRO A 107 6.48 -5.41 18.55
CA PRO A 107 5.28 -6.24 18.67
C PRO A 107 4.40 -5.89 19.89
N ILE A 108 5.03 -5.51 21.00
CA ILE A 108 4.33 -5.10 22.24
C ILE A 108 3.61 -3.76 22.01
N MET A 109 4.27 -2.77 21.41
CA MET A 109 3.69 -1.48 21.05
C MET A 109 2.51 -1.62 20.07
N CYS A 110 2.67 -2.43 19.02
CA CYS A 110 1.58 -2.70 18.05
C CYS A 110 0.37 -3.35 18.72
N THR A 111 0.59 -4.31 19.62
CA THR A 111 -0.49 -4.99 20.36
C THR A 111 -1.20 -4.04 21.31
N ILE A 112 -0.48 -3.15 22.01
CA ILE A 112 -1.05 -2.15 22.92
C ILE A 112 -1.87 -1.11 22.13
N LEU A 113 -1.34 -0.58 21.01
CA LEU A 113 -2.02 0.41 20.19
C LEU A 113 -3.30 -0.15 19.54
N PHE A 114 -3.24 -1.39 19.03
CA PHE A 114 -4.41 -2.08 18.49
C PHE A 114 -5.50 -2.28 19.56
N ARG A 115 -5.13 -2.68 20.78
CA ARG A 115 -6.05 -2.89 21.90
C ARG A 115 -6.66 -1.59 22.43
N PHE A 116 -5.88 -0.51 22.49
CA PHE A 116 -6.35 0.80 22.94
C PHE A 116 -7.45 1.34 22.01
N GLU A 117 -7.26 1.23 20.70
CA GLU A 117 -8.22 1.75 19.72
C GLU A 117 -9.51 0.91 19.65
N LEU A 118 -9.41 -0.42 19.81
CA LEU A 118 -10.55 -1.33 19.85
C LEU A 118 -11.41 -1.13 21.13
N THR A 119 -10.75 -0.82 22.25
CA THR A 119 -11.43 -0.46 23.51
C THR A 119 -12.07 0.93 23.43
N ARG A 120 -11.42 1.89 22.78
CA ARG A 120 -11.94 3.26 22.60
C ARG A 120 -13.25 3.28 21.80
N LYS A 121 -13.40 2.40 20.82
CA LYS A 121 -14.55 2.38 19.89
C LYS A 121 -15.55 1.25 20.11
N SER A 122 -15.42 0.51 21.21
CA SER A 122 -16.31 -0.62 21.53
C SER A 122 -17.77 -0.18 21.70
N LYS A 123 -18.00 0.98 22.35
CA LYS A 123 -19.34 1.53 22.60
C LYS A 123 -20.08 1.94 21.32
N GLU A 124 -19.39 2.60 20.39
CA GLU A 124 -19.95 2.96 19.08
C GLU A 124 -20.32 1.72 18.27
N THR A 125 -19.50 0.67 18.36
CA THR A 125 -19.74 -0.60 17.66
C THR A 125 -20.96 -1.32 18.23
N VAL A 126 -21.12 -1.35 19.55
CA VAL A 126 -22.28 -1.95 20.23
C VAL A 126 -23.56 -1.17 19.95
N ALA A 127 -23.50 0.17 19.98
CA ALA A 127 -24.64 1.02 19.64
C ALA A 127 -25.14 0.72 18.22
N MET A 128 -24.24 0.66 17.22
CA MET A 128 -24.63 0.31 15.85
C MET A 128 -25.22 -1.09 15.71
N MET A 129 -24.67 -2.09 16.43
CA MET A 129 -25.20 -3.46 16.39
C MET A 129 -26.60 -3.53 17.02
N ASN A 130 -26.83 -2.79 18.10
CA ASN A 130 -28.13 -2.70 18.76
C ASN A 130 -29.15 -1.88 17.96
N ASP A 131 -28.72 -0.85 17.23
CA ASP A 131 -29.57 -0.09 16.31
C ASP A 131 -30.03 -0.98 15.15
N ALA A 132 -29.10 -1.76 14.56
CA ALA A 132 -29.44 -2.72 13.51
C ALA A 132 -30.44 -3.77 13.99
N HIS A 133 -30.26 -4.30 15.20
CA HIS A 133 -31.16 -5.28 15.80
C HIS A 133 -32.54 -4.69 16.17
N THR A 134 -32.57 -3.44 16.64
CA THR A 134 -33.83 -2.74 16.96
C THR A 134 -34.66 -2.51 15.69
N LEU A 135 -34.01 -2.09 14.61
CA LEU A 135 -34.65 -1.91 13.31
C LEU A 135 -35.18 -3.23 12.71
N GLU A 136 -34.47 -4.34 12.91
CA GLU A 136 -34.92 -5.66 12.50
C GLU A 136 -36.21 -6.07 13.24
N ARG A 137 -36.28 -5.83 14.56
CA ARG A 137 -37.49 -6.09 15.35
C ARG A 137 -38.66 -5.16 15.01
N GLU A 138 -38.38 -3.89 14.72
CA GLU A 138 -39.44 -2.95 14.30
C GLU A 138 -40.04 -3.40 12.96
N ALA A 139 -39.21 -3.88 12.03
CA ALA A 139 -39.68 -4.47 10.78
C ALA A 139 -40.51 -5.76 11.00
N GLU A 140 -40.14 -6.61 11.97
CA GLU A 140 -40.93 -7.79 12.35
C GLU A 140 -42.28 -7.44 12.98
N LYS A 141 -42.33 -6.41 13.83
CA LYS A 141 -43.58 -5.93 14.46
C LYS A 141 -44.53 -5.27 13.46
N GLU A 142 -44.00 -4.60 12.45
CA GLU A 142 -44.79 -4.04 11.34
C GLU A 142 -45.30 -5.12 10.36
N GLY A 143 -44.80 -6.35 10.46
CA GLY A 143 -45.20 -7.53 9.67
C GLY A 143 -46.63 -8.05 9.90
N ALA A 144 -47.45 -7.36 10.70
CA ALA A 144 -48.90 -7.57 10.73
C ALA A 144 -49.65 -6.84 9.58
N MET A 145 -48.96 -6.03 8.78
CA MET A 145 -49.48 -5.43 7.56
C MET A 145 -49.07 -6.26 6.32
N GLY A 146 -50.03 -6.44 5.41
CA GLY A 146 -50.02 -7.41 4.31
C GLY A 146 -48.69 -7.62 3.56
N GLU A 147 -48.49 -8.87 3.15
CA GLU A 147 -47.29 -9.47 2.55
C GLU A 147 -46.64 -8.61 1.43
N ALA A 148 -47.45 -7.88 0.65
CA ALA A 148 -46.95 -6.99 -0.40
C ALA A 148 -46.24 -5.72 0.13
N SER A 149 -46.79 -5.08 1.17
CA SER A 149 -46.17 -3.92 1.84
C SER A 149 -44.87 -4.32 2.54
N PHE A 150 -44.86 -5.53 3.12
CA PHE A 150 -43.68 -6.10 3.75
C PHE A 150 -42.55 -6.35 2.75
N ILE A 151 -42.82 -6.91 1.58
CA ILE A 151 -41.81 -7.14 0.54
C ILE A 151 -41.21 -5.82 0.04
N GLU A 152 -42.03 -4.78 -0.16
CA GLU A 152 -41.55 -3.49 -0.64
C GLU A 152 -40.71 -2.74 0.41
N LYS A 153 -41.19 -2.71 1.67
CA LYS A 153 -40.43 -2.17 2.81
C LYS A 153 -39.15 -2.94 3.07
N MET A 154 -39.16 -4.27 2.97
CA MET A 154 -37.96 -5.09 3.15
C MET A 154 -36.98 -4.93 1.99
N ALA A 155 -37.43 -4.68 0.77
CA ALA A 155 -36.58 -4.34 -0.37
C ALA A 155 -35.97 -2.93 -0.25
N PHE A 156 -36.71 -1.97 0.28
CA PHE A 156 -36.22 -0.63 0.61
C PHE A 156 -35.21 -0.67 1.77
N PHE A 157 -35.54 -1.38 2.86
CA PHE A 157 -34.69 -1.59 4.02
C PHE A 157 -33.40 -2.32 3.65
N LYS A 158 -33.48 -3.43 2.87
CA LYS A 158 -32.31 -4.13 2.37
C LYS A 158 -31.44 -3.22 1.51
N ARG A 159 -32.02 -2.34 0.69
CA ARG A 159 -31.26 -1.32 -0.06
C ARG A 159 -30.61 -0.30 0.87
N GLN A 160 -31.31 0.18 1.88
CA GLN A 160 -30.82 1.22 2.79
C GLN A 160 -29.77 0.67 3.78
N VAL A 161 -29.96 -0.53 4.32
CA VAL A 161 -29.01 -1.25 5.16
C VAL A 161 -27.81 -1.70 4.35
N MET A 162 -27.98 -2.28 3.15
CA MET A 162 -26.82 -2.58 2.29
C MET A 162 -26.08 -1.30 1.90
N PHE A 163 -26.77 -0.19 1.65
CA PHE A 163 -26.13 1.09 1.39
C PHE A 163 -25.34 1.61 2.60
N ARG A 164 -25.93 1.58 3.80
CA ARG A 164 -25.27 1.99 5.05
C ARG A 164 -24.12 1.06 5.42
N LEU A 165 -24.31 -0.25 5.39
CA LEU A 165 -23.28 -1.25 5.67
C LEU A 165 -22.14 -1.19 4.65
N ARG A 166 -22.46 -1.01 3.36
CA ARG A 166 -21.47 -0.82 2.30
C ARG A 166 -20.72 0.50 2.47
N ASN A 167 -21.38 1.58 2.85
CA ASN A 167 -20.71 2.85 3.17
C ASN A 167 -19.85 2.74 4.42
N VAL A 168 -20.29 2.00 5.45
CA VAL A 168 -19.50 1.76 6.66
C VAL A 168 -18.28 0.89 6.34
N LEU A 169 -18.43 -0.18 5.56
CA LEU A 169 -17.32 -1.04 5.13
C LEU A 169 -16.37 -0.30 4.19
N LEU A 170 -16.86 0.51 3.26
CA LEU A 170 -16.05 1.37 2.39
C LEU A 170 -15.31 2.44 3.19
N THR A 171 -15.97 3.08 4.16
CA THR A 171 -15.36 4.06 5.05
C THR A 171 -14.32 3.38 5.95
N LYS A 172 -14.56 2.14 6.38
CA LYS A 172 -13.62 1.35 7.19
C LYS A 172 -12.43 0.83 6.38
N ALA A 173 -12.64 0.42 5.13
CA ALA A 173 -11.58 0.06 4.19
C ALA A 173 -10.74 1.29 3.80
N TYR A 174 -11.39 2.43 3.55
CA TYR A 174 -10.73 3.72 3.34
C TYR A 174 -9.93 4.15 4.57
N ARG A 175 -10.49 3.99 5.78
CA ARG A 175 -9.79 4.22 7.05
C ARG A 175 -8.65 3.23 7.30
N MET A 176 -8.77 1.97 6.90
CA MET A 176 -7.65 1.03 6.96
C MET A 176 -6.53 1.46 6.01
N ASN A 177 -6.87 1.80 4.77
CA ASN A 177 -5.90 2.28 3.77
C ASN A 177 -5.18 3.55 4.26
N LEU A 178 -5.88 4.49 4.89
CA LEU A 178 -5.26 5.69 5.46
C LEU A 178 -4.40 5.41 6.72
N LEU A 179 -4.79 4.47 7.60
CA LEU A 179 -3.99 4.11 8.78
C LEU A 179 -2.69 3.42 8.36
N THR A 180 -2.78 2.49 7.43
CA THR A 180 -1.61 1.85 6.81
C THR A 180 -0.73 2.88 6.13
N LEU A 181 -1.33 3.87 5.45
CA LEU A 181 -0.61 4.99 4.87
C LEU A 181 0.07 5.87 5.93
N GLU A 182 -0.51 6.04 7.12
CA GLU A 182 0.11 6.75 8.25
C GLU A 182 1.30 5.96 8.82
N VAL A 183 1.15 4.64 8.99
CA VAL A 183 2.23 3.73 9.38
C VAL A 183 3.36 3.77 8.34
N LEU A 184 3.04 3.69 7.05
CA LEU A 184 3.99 3.81 5.96
C LEU A 184 4.67 5.18 5.95
N CYS A 185 3.93 6.27 6.14
CA CYS A 185 4.51 7.61 6.23
C CYS A 185 5.44 7.76 7.45
N ALA A 186 5.15 7.07 8.54
CA ALA A 186 5.97 7.04 9.75
C ALA A 186 7.26 6.22 9.56
N PHE A 187 7.18 5.05 8.91
CA PHE A 187 8.33 4.17 8.67
C PHE A 187 9.18 4.58 7.45
N CYS A 188 8.54 5.08 6.40
CA CYS A 188 9.21 5.57 5.17
C CYS A 188 9.65 7.03 5.29
N ILE A 189 9.21 7.74 6.34
CA ILE A 189 9.60 9.13 6.68
C ILE A 189 9.24 10.08 5.53
N VAL A 190 8.02 9.90 5.06
CA VAL A 190 7.44 10.69 3.97
C VAL A 190 6.90 11.98 4.56
N PRO A 191 7.19 13.18 4.03
CA PRO A 191 6.94 14.48 4.69
C PRO A 191 5.44 14.81 4.94
N PHE A 192 4.54 13.87 4.71
CA PHE A 192 3.10 14.01 4.82
C PHE A 192 2.57 13.29 6.06
N LYS A 193 1.44 13.79 6.57
CA LYS A 193 0.56 13.11 7.51
C LYS A 193 -0.86 13.36 7.04
N ILE A 194 -1.75 12.41 7.26
CA ILE A 194 -3.15 12.59 6.91
C ILE A 194 -3.88 13.08 8.14
N SER A 195 -4.46 14.28 8.05
CA SER A 195 -5.31 14.83 9.08
C SER A 195 -6.69 14.22 8.94
N TRP A 196 -6.98 13.23 9.78
CA TRP A 196 -8.28 12.57 9.85
C TRP A 196 -9.44 13.53 10.14
N LYS A 197 -9.17 14.60 10.92
CA LYS A 197 -10.17 15.59 11.32
C LYS A 197 -10.56 16.50 10.16
N GLU A 198 -9.59 16.84 9.32
CA GLU A 198 -9.78 17.77 8.20
C GLU A 198 -9.99 17.05 6.86
N GLU A 199 -9.77 15.73 6.84
CA GLU A 199 -9.71 14.90 5.64
C GLU A 199 -8.77 15.49 4.58
N LYS A 200 -7.63 16.02 5.05
CA LYS A 200 -6.60 16.66 4.23
C LYS A 200 -5.24 16.05 4.53
N VAL A 201 -4.38 15.99 3.52
CA VAL A 201 -2.96 15.75 3.68
C VAL A 201 -2.34 17.03 4.25
N ILE A 202 -1.66 16.91 5.37
CA ILE A 202 -0.92 18.00 6.02
C ILE A 202 0.57 17.70 5.93
N GLY A 203 1.36 18.73 5.60
CA GLY A 203 2.81 18.65 5.72
C GLY A 203 3.19 18.60 7.20
N VAL A 204 3.96 17.58 7.61
CA VAL A 204 4.42 17.52 9.00
C VAL A 204 5.61 18.45 9.16
N ARG A 205 5.41 19.56 9.86
CA ARG A 205 6.49 20.47 10.27
C ARG A 205 6.99 20.09 11.66
N GLY A 206 8.24 19.64 11.74
CA GLY A 206 8.92 19.38 13.02
C GLY A 206 10.44 19.47 12.87
N ARG A 207 11.14 19.97 13.90
CA ARG A 207 12.62 19.99 13.93
C ARG A 207 13.18 18.56 13.93
N LEU A 208 12.67 17.70 14.83
CA LEU A 208 13.07 16.29 14.92
C LEU A 208 12.91 15.55 13.60
N ARG A 209 11.77 15.73 12.92
CA ARG A 209 11.53 15.08 11.62
C ARG A 209 12.53 15.55 10.56
N ARG A 210 12.81 16.85 10.47
CA ARG A 210 13.82 17.37 9.54
C ARG A 210 15.20 16.76 9.81
N THR A 211 15.59 16.62 11.08
CA THR A 211 16.85 15.96 11.45
C THR A 211 16.85 14.49 11.06
N VAL A 212 15.78 13.73 11.37
CA VAL A 212 15.65 12.31 11.01
C VAL A 212 15.65 12.12 9.49
N THR A 213 14.92 12.94 8.73
CA THR A 213 14.92 12.89 7.26
C THR A 213 16.30 13.17 6.69
N LYS A 214 17.04 14.15 7.24
CA LYS A 214 18.42 14.44 6.82
C LYS A 214 19.36 13.27 7.12
N LEU A 215 19.28 12.69 8.32
CA LEU A 215 20.09 11.53 8.71
C LEU A 215 19.82 10.33 7.81
N LEU A 216 18.55 10.05 7.49
CA LEU A 216 18.21 8.97 6.58
C LEU A 216 18.61 9.24 5.14
N TYR A 217 18.50 10.49 4.68
CA TYR A 217 19.01 10.86 3.38
C TYR A 217 20.52 10.60 3.30
N LEU A 218 21.27 11.02 4.33
CA LEU A 218 22.70 10.75 4.42
C LEU A 218 23.00 9.24 4.48
N PHE A 219 22.19 8.48 5.21
CA PHE A 219 22.32 7.01 5.27
C PHE A 219 22.06 6.34 3.92
N HIS A 220 20.98 6.70 3.21
CA HIS A 220 20.68 6.17 1.88
C HIS A 220 21.71 6.60 0.84
N PHE A 221 22.17 7.85 0.91
CA PHE A 221 23.23 8.36 0.06
C PHE A 221 24.53 7.59 0.31
N GLY A 222 24.95 7.45 1.56
CA GLY A 222 26.13 6.67 1.96
C GLY A 222 26.03 5.22 1.49
N LYS A 223 24.86 4.58 1.64
CA LYS A 223 24.61 3.24 1.09
C LYS A 223 24.71 3.20 -0.43
N THR A 224 24.20 4.19 -1.13
CA THR A 224 24.25 4.21 -2.60
C THR A 224 25.66 4.44 -3.11
N VAL A 225 26.41 5.32 -2.45
CA VAL A 225 27.85 5.46 -2.70
C VAL A 225 28.55 4.12 -2.42
N HIS A 226 28.23 3.44 -1.32
CA HIS A 226 28.79 2.13 -1.02
C HIS A 226 28.45 1.08 -2.09
N TYR A 227 27.19 1.00 -2.52
CA TYR A 227 26.76 0.11 -3.62
C TYR A 227 27.45 0.46 -4.94
N LEU A 228 27.57 1.74 -5.29
CA LEU A 228 28.24 2.19 -6.50
C LEU A 228 29.74 1.88 -6.45
N VAL A 229 30.40 2.11 -5.32
CA VAL A 229 31.81 1.76 -5.12
C VAL A 229 31.99 0.24 -5.20
N GLY A 230 31.17 -0.53 -4.49
CA GLY A 230 31.21 -1.99 -4.57
C GLY A 230 30.95 -2.52 -5.98
N LEU A 231 30.03 -1.91 -6.72
CA LEU A 231 29.77 -2.22 -8.12
C LEU A 231 30.99 -1.88 -8.99
N LEU A 232 31.57 -0.68 -8.84
CA LEU A 232 32.75 -0.25 -9.60
C LEU A 232 33.97 -1.15 -9.33
N LEU A 233 34.23 -1.50 -8.07
CA LEU A 233 35.31 -2.41 -7.69
C LEU A 233 35.11 -3.80 -8.32
N ARG A 234 33.88 -4.32 -8.33
CA ARG A 234 33.55 -5.60 -8.98
C ARG A 234 33.63 -5.53 -10.50
N MET A 235 33.20 -4.42 -11.11
CA MET A 235 33.33 -4.19 -12.55
C MET A 235 34.80 -4.09 -12.97
N ALA A 236 35.65 -3.51 -12.12
CA ALA A 236 37.10 -3.43 -12.31
C ALA A 236 37.83 -4.76 -12.03
N GLY A 237 37.13 -5.81 -11.59
CA GLY A 237 37.73 -7.09 -11.24
C GLY A 237 38.58 -7.06 -9.96
N LEU A 238 38.52 -5.98 -9.17
CA LEU A 238 39.27 -5.81 -7.93
C LEU A 238 38.63 -6.56 -6.75
N GLN A 239 37.36 -6.94 -6.88
CA GLN A 239 36.65 -7.73 -5.89
C GLN A 239 36.14 -9.01 -6.56
N VAL A 240 36.70 -10.14 -6.12
CA VAL A 240 36.36 -11.48 -6.63
C VAL A 240 35.22 -12.04 -5.79
N GLY A 241 34.23 -12.67 -6.43
CA GLY A 241 33.13 -13.34 -5.73
C GLY A 241 33.61 -14.63 -5.06
N PRO A 242 32.76 -15.27 -4.23
CA PRO A 242 33.09 -16.54 -3.55
C PRO A 242 33.51 -17.66 -4.50
N SER A 243 32.99 -17.61 -5.73
CA SER A 243 33.28 -18.56 -6.80
C SER A 243 34.67 -18.40 -7.42
N GLY A 244 35.45 -17.37 -7.06
CA GLY A 244 36.73 -17.07 -7.72
C GLY A 244 36.59 -16.47 -9.13
N GLU A 245 35.43 -16.60 -9.76
CA GLU A 245 35.07 -15.95 -11.01
C GLU A 245 33.81 -15.10 -10.83
N TYR A 246 33.91 -13.81 -11.16
CA TYR A 246 32.78 -12.89 -11.14
C TYR A 246 32.01 -13.02 -12.46
N VAL A 247 31.09 -13.98 -12.51
CA VAL A 247 30.31 -14.29 -13.72
C VAL A 247 29.43 -13.10 -14.09
N MET A 248 29.27 -12.83 -15.39
CA MET A 248 28.47 -11.71 -15.92
C MET A 248 27.05 -11.63 -15.32
N THR A 249 26.49 -12.78 -14.97
CA THR A 249 25.25 -12.95 -14.20
C THR A 249 25.17 -12.06 -12.96
N ASP A 250 26.21 -12.09 -12.13
CA ASP A 250 26.22 -11.44 -10.82
C ASP A 250 26.30 -9.92 -11.01
N LYS A 251 27.06 -9.47 -12.02
CA LYS A 251 27.13 -8.06 -12.44
C LYS A 251 25.75 -7.55 -12.86
N LEU A 252 25.00 -8.37 -13.58
CA LEU A 252 23.68 -8.00 -14.07
C LEU A 252 22.65 -7.90 -12.94
N LEU A 253 22.68 -8.83 -11.99
CA LEU A 253 21.82 -8.81 -10.81
C LEU A 253 22.10 -7.57 -9.95
N ASP A 254 23.37 -7.25 -9.70
CA ASP A 254 23.76 -6.03 -8.98
C ASP A 254 23.25 -4.76 -9.69
N TYR A 255 23.40 -4.70 -11.01
CA TYR A 255 22.94 -3.56 -11.81
C TYR A 255 21.41 -3.40 -11.76
N GLY A 256 20.69 -4.53 -11.68
CA GLY A 256 19.24 -4.53 -11.59
C GLY A 256 18.68 -3.80 -10.37
N TRP A 257 19.40 -3.87 -9.26
CA TRP A 257 18.98 -3.23 -8.01
C TRP A 257 19.39 -1.76 -7.92
N LEU A 258 20.40 -1.35 -8.68
CA LEU A 258 20.81 0.05 -8.74
C LEU A 258 19.67 0.94 -9.22
N GLY A 259 18.88 0.46 -10.19
CA GLY A 259 17.66 1.10 -10.70
C GLY A 259 16.71 1.58 -9.59
N PRO A 260 16.04 0.64 -8.89
CA PRO A 260 15.11 0.95 -7.81
C PRO A 260 15.70 1.79 -6.66
N ILE A 261 16.97 1.55 -6.30
CA ILE A 261 17.64 2.29 -5.22
C ILE A 261 17.83 3.76 -5.60
N MET A 262 18.41 4.01 -6.77
CA MET A 262 18.60 5.36 -7.30
C MET A 262 17.27 6.09 -7.47
N CYS A 263 16.23 5.40 -7.95
CA CYS A 263 14.89 5.97 -8.05
C CYS A 263 14.31 6.35 -6.70
N THR A 264 14.51 5.53 -5.68
CA THR A 264 14.09 5.83 -4.30
C THR A 264 14.76 7.11 -3.79
N ILE A 265 16.04 7.30 -4.08
CA ILE A 265 16.77 8.52 -3.68
C ILE A 265 16.26 9.74 -4.42
N LEU A 266 16.17 9.67 -5.75
CA LEU A 266 15.68 10.76 -6.58
C LEU A 266 14.26 11.16 -6.17
N PHE A 267 13.41 10.18 -5.89
CA PHE A 267 12.05 10.40 -5.45
C PHE A 267 11.99 11.02 -4.05
N ARG A 268 12.76 10.51 -3.08
CA ARG A 268 12.83 11.12 -1.73
C ARG A 268 13.30 12.55 -1.80
N PHE A 269 14.33 12.82 -2.61
CA PHE A 269 14.86 14.15 -2.83
C PHE A 269 13.79 15.08 -3.41
N GLU A 270 13.14 14.65 -4.49
CA GLU A 270 12.15 15.46 -5.18
C GLU A 270 10.88 15.67 -4.35
N LEU A 271 10.38 14.64 -3.67
CA LEU A 271 9.27 14.77 -2.73
C LEU A 271 9.59 15.70 -1.58
N THR A 272 10.82 15.69 -1.07
CA THR A 272 11.22 16.60 0.01
C THR A 272 11.26 18.03 -0.51
N ARG A 273 11.87 18.23 -1.68
CA ARG A 273 12.00 19.52 -2.34
C ARG A 273 10.65 20.15 -2.68
N LYS A 274 9.73 19.36 -3.23
CA LYS A 274 8.38 19.77 -3.66
C LYS A 274 7.28 19.32 -2.71
N SER A 275 7.59 19.15 -1.43
CA SER A 275 6.66 18.57 -0.46
C SER A 275 5.40 19.42 -0.31
N LYS A 276 5.52 20.75 -0.33
CA LYS A 276 4.37 21.66 -0.23
C LYS A 276 3.44 21.51 -1.43
N GLU A 277 3.99 21.58 -2.63
CA GLU A 277 3.27 21.50 -3.89
C GLU A 277 2.64 20.12 -4.07
N THR A 278 3.32 19.06 -3.64
CA THR A 278 2.78 17.69 -3.64
C THR A 278 1.59 17.58 -2.70
N VAL A 279 1.64 18.18 -1.50
CA VAL A 279 0.50 18.20 -0.56
C VAL A 279 -0.67 18.98 -1.13
N GLU A 280 -0.42 20.15 -1.71
CA GLU A 280 -1.44 20.98 -2.35
C GLU A 280 -2.08 20.22 -3.52
N MET A 281 -1.28 19.56 -4.35
CA MET A 281 -1.74 18.68 -5.42
C MET A 281 -2.63 17.55 -4.87
N MET A 282 -2.19 16.80 -3.85
CA MET A 282 -2.99 15.71 -3.28
C MET A 282 -4.32 16.20 -2.67
N ASN A 283 -4.30 17.34 -2.00
CA ASN A 283 -5.50 17.94 -1.42
C ASN A 283 -6.48 18.44 -2.48
N GLU A 284 -5.97 19.09 -3.53
CA GLU A 284 -6.81 19.60 -4.62
C GLU A 284 -7.49 18.46 -5.36
N ALA A 285 -6.78 17.36 -5.57
CA ALA A 285 -7.33 16.14 -6.15
C ALA A 285 -8.53 15.61 -5.35
N HIS A 286 -8.36 15.54 -4.02
CA HIS A 286 -9.41 15.10 -3.11
C HIS A 286 -10.60 16.06 -3.07
N ASN A 287 -10.33 17.37 -3.14
CA ASN A 287 -11.38 18.38 -3.21
C ASN A 287 -12.18 18.27 -4.52
N LEU A 288 -11.50 18.12 -5.67
CA LEU A 288 -12.13 17.96 -6.98
C LEU A 288 -13.04 16.73 -7.01
N GLU A 289 -12.61 15.63 -6.41
CA GLU A 289 -13.47 14.45 -6.29
C GLU A 289 -14.64 14.68 -5.34
N LYS A 290 -14.45 15.31 -4.19
CA LYS A 290 -15.56 15.63 -3.28
C LYS A 290 -16.60 16.52 -3.93
N GLU A 291 -16.18 17.54 -4.67
CA GLU A 291 -17.08 18.42 -5.41
C GLU A 291 -17.80 17.66 -6.51
N ALA A 292 -17.09 16.84 -7.29
CA ALA A 292 -17.71 16.00 -8.32
C ALA A 292 -18.77 15.06 -7.71
N ALA A 293 -18.50 14.47 -6.54
CA ALA A 293 -19.47 13.64 -5.82
C ALA A 293 -20.71 14.43 -5.40
N LYS A 294 -20.54 15.67 -4.91
CA LYS A 294 -21.65 16.54 -4.51
C LYS A 294 -22.55 16.91 -5.69
N GLU A 295 -22.00 17.02 -6.88
CA GLU A 295 -22.76 17.25 -8.11
C GLU A 295 -23.43 15.98 -8.67
N GLY A 296 -23.35 14.85 -7.96
CA GLY A 296 -23.95 13.59 -8.40
C GLY A 296 -23.15 12.90 -9.51
N LEU A 297 -21.91 13.33 -9.79
CA LEU A 297 -21.01 12.57 -10.64
C LEU A 297 -20.45 11.42 -9.80
N ASP A 298 -20.67 10.15 -10.18
CA ASP A 298 -19.99 9.10 -9.41
C ASP A 298 -18.46 9.27 -9.52
N THR A 299 -17.78 9.16 -8.38
CA THR A 299 -16.35 9.40 -8.30
C THR A 299 -15.60 8.07 -8.28
N VAL A 300 -14.27 8.15 -8.38
CA VAL A 300 -13.39 6.97 -8.25
C VAL A 300 -13.62 6.28 -6.90
N TYR A 301 -13.86 7.04 -5.82
CA TYR A 301 -14.02 6.49 -4.47
C TYR A 301 -15.38 5.86 -4.20
N THR A 302 -16.47 6.35 -4.82
CA THR A 302 -17.80 6.07 -4.28
C THR A 302 -18.49 4.91 -5.00
N GLN A 303 -18.51 4.84 -6.34
CA GLN A 303 -19.20 3.74 -7.05
C GLN A 303 -18.64 3.47 -8.46
N GLY A 304 -18.38 2.18 -8.77
CA GLY A 304 -18.10 1.70 -10.13
C GLY A 304 -17.02 0.61 -10.23
N PHE A 305 -16.81 0.10 -11.44
CA PHE A 305 -15.74 -0.87 -11.75
C PHE A 305 -14.35 -0.32 -11.42
N PHE A 306 -14.10 0.96 -11.72
CA PHE A 306 -12.81 1.61 -11.46
C PHE A 306 -12.50 1.79 -9.97
N GLY A 307 -13.49 2.10 -9.14
CA GLY A 307 -13.29 2.17 -7.69
C GLY A 307 -12.97 0.80 -7.08
N LYS A 308 -13.63 -0.26 -7.56
CA LYS A 308 -13.30 -1.64 -7.16
C LYS A 308 -11.90 -2.04 -7.64
N ALA A 309 -11.54 -1.71 -8.88
CA ALA A 309 -10.22 -1.99 -9.43
C ALA A 309 -9.12 -1.26 -8.65
N TRP A 310 -9.35 0.01 -8.27
CA TRP A 310 -8.44 0.77 -7.40
C TRP A 310 -8.29 0.13 -6.03
N GLN A 311 -9.38 -0.31 -5.41
CA GLN A 311 -9.33 -0.97 -4.10
C GLN A 311 -8.56 -2.29 -4.17
N VAL A 312 -8.79 -3.11 -5.19
CA VAL A 312 -8.05 -4.35 -5.42
C VAL A 312 -6.58 -4.05 -5.67
N HIS A 313 -6.27 -3.09 -6.54
CA HIS A 313 -4.89 -2.70 -6.83
C HIS A 313 -4.16 -2.16 -5.59
N THR A 314 -4.83 -1.30 -4.82
CA THR A 314 -4.33 -0.77 -3.55
C THR A 314 -4.07 -1.89 -2.54
N LEU A 315 -5.00 -2.85 -2.43
CA LEU A 315 -4.83 -4.02 -1.57
C LEU A 315 -3.65 -4.88 -2.01
N MET A 316 -3.51 -5.17 -3.31
CA MET A 316 -2.38 -5.93 -3.87
C MET A 316 -1.05 -5.24 -3.60
N ILE A 317 -1.00 -3.92 -3.76
CA ILE A 317 0.15 -3.10 -3.44
C ILE A 317 0.50 -3.19 -1.95
N TYR A 318 -0.49 -3.09 -1.05
CA TYR A 318 -0.24 -3.21 0.38
C TYR A 318 0.25 -4.61 0.77
N LEU A 319 -0.37 -5.66 0.22
CA LEU A 319 0.09 -7.01 0.45
C LEU A 319 1.54 -7.17 0.01
N ALA A 320 1.90 -6.71 -1.19
CA ALA A 320 3.27 -6.76 -1.69
C ALA A 320 4.25 -5.95 -0.82
N LEU A 321 3.82 -4.79 -0.32
CA LEU A 321 4.64 -3.90 0.50
C LEU A 321 4.99 -4.48 1.87
N PHE A 322 4.14 -5.34 2.43
CA PHE A 322 4.46 -6.05 3.66
C PHE A 322 5.12 -7.40 3.39
N SER A 323 4.63 -8.17 2.41
CA SER A 323 5.13 -9.52 2.16
C SER A 323 6.54 -9.51 1.57
N ALA A 324 6.81 -8.69 0.56
CA ALA A 324 8.09 -8.76 -0.15
C ALA A 324 9.29 -8.38 0.73
N PRO A 325 9.27 -7.28 1.52
CA PRO A 325 10.39 -6.99 2.43
C PRO A 325 10.60 -8.07 3.50
N MET A 326 9.52 -8.63 4.04
CA MET A 326 9.60 -9.72 5.01
C MET A 326 10.20 -10.98 4.39
N THR A 327 9.77 -11.34 3.19
CA THR A 327 10.30 -12.46 2.41
C THR A 327 11.79 -12.27 2.12
N VAL A 328 12.19 -11.07 1.69
CA VAL A 328 13.59 -10.72 1.46
C VAL A 328 14.41 -10.79 2.75
N GLY A 329 13.90 -10.28 3.86
CA GLY A 329 14.56 -10.38 5.17
C GLY A 329 14.76 -11.82 5.63
N ILE A 330 13.72 -12.65 5.54
CA ILE A 330 13.79 -14.08 5.86
C ILE A 330 14.82 -14.76 4.95
N PHE A 331 14.80 -14.49 3.65
CA PHE A 331 15.78 -15.09 2.74
C PHE A 331 17.20 -14.59 2.96
N SER A 332 17.41 -13.34 3.34
CA SER A 332 18.72 -12.85 3.77
C SER A 332 19.22 -13.57 5.02
N THR A 333 18.33 -13.99 5.94
CA THR A 333 18.75 -14.82 7.09
C THR A 333 19.05 -16.27 6.72
N LEU A 334 18.38 -16.81 5.70
CA LEU A 334 18.55 -18.22 5.29
C LEU A 334 19.69 -18.41 4.29
N ASN A 335 19.87 -17.47 3.37
CA ASN A 335 20.87 -17.49 2.30
C ASN A 335 21.57 -16.12 2.27
N PRO A 336 22.34 -15.80 3.31
CA PRO A 336 22.98 -14.49 3.44
C PRO A 336 24.02 -14.22 2.34
N CYS A 337 24.47 -15.27 1.68
CA CYS A 337 25.46 -15.26 0.63
C CYS A 337 24.86 -15.24 -0.78
N GLU A 338 23.68 -14.66 -0.98
CA GLU A 338 23.16 -14.39 -2.33
C GLU A 338 23.40 -12.91 -2.70
N PRO A 339 23.73 -12.61 -3.98
CA PRO A 339 24.19 -11.29 -4.43
C PRO A 339 23.14 -10.17 -4.28
N CYS A 340 21.89 -10.51 -3.98
CA CYS A 340 20.80 -9.54 -3.77
C CYS A 340 20.77 -8.93 -2.36
N PHE A 341 21.46 -9.50 -1.39
CA PHE A 341 21.33 -9.09 0.01
C PHE A 341 22.50 -8.27 0.50
N ILE A 342 22.26 -7.33 1.41
CA ILE A 342 23.29 -6.53 2.06
C ILE A 342 24.28 -7.43 2.80
N SER A 343 23.81 -8.56 3.34
CA SER A 343 24.65 -9.57 4.01
C SER A 343 25.82 -10.05 3.15
N TRP A 344 25.64 -10.13 1.82
CA TRP A 344 26.69 -10.53 0.89
C TRP A 344 27.91 -9.60 0.92
N GLN A 345 27.72 -8.31 1.22
CA GLN A 345 28.80 -7.34 1.26
C GLN A 345 29.59 -7.38 2.57
N PHE A 346 28.98 -7.92 3.64
CA PHE A 346 29.58 -7.93 4.98
C PHE A 346 30.16 -9.27 5.37
N LEU A 347 29.69 -10.37 4.78
CA LEU A 347 30.13 -11.70 5.10
C LEU A 347 31.17 -12.18 4.11
N ALA A 348 32.25 -12.77 4.61
CA ALA A 348 33.21 -13.52 3.81
C ALA A 348 32.57 -14.84 3.37
N CYS A 349 31.68 -14.74 2.39
CA CYS A 349 31.03 -15.90 1.78
C CYS A 349 32.07 -16.64 0.93
N ASN A 350 32.39 -17.89 1.30
CA ASN A 350 33.16 -18.80 0.44
C ASN A 350 32.25 -19.75 -0.35
N SER A 351 30.98 -19.83 0.03
CA SER A 351 29.95 -20.66 -0.61
C SER A 351 28.59 -19.97 -0.50
N THR A 352 27.68 -20.31 -1.42
CA THR A 352 26.26 -19.89 -1.38
C THR A 352 25.50 -20.54 -0.22
N THR A 353 25.96 -21.69 0.29
CA THR A 353 25.36 -22.42 1.42
C THR A 353 26.11 -22.16 2.71
N TRP A 354 26.21 -20.89 3.10
CA TRP A 354 26.86 -20.53 4.36
C TRP A 354 25.92 -20.79 5.55
N ALA A 355 26.38 -21.60 6.51
CA ALA A 355 25.67 -21.85 7.75
C ALA A 355 26.44 -21.24 8.93
N PRO A 356 25.77 -20.53 9.85
CA PRO A 356 26.42 -19.93 11.00
C PRO A 356 26.90 -21.04 11.95
N SER A 357 28.20 -21.07 12.20
CA SER A 357 28.88 -22.00 13.09
C SER A 357 28.85 -21.53 14.55
N THR A 358 28.87 -20.22 14.79
CA THR A 358 28.87 -19.64 16.13
C THR A 358 27.54 -18.95 16.50
N PRO A 359 27.20 -18.81 17.79
CA PRO A 359 26.05 -18.01 18.22
C PRO A 359 26.14 -16.54 17.79
N GLU A 360 27.34 -15.97 17.76
CA GLU A 360 27.59 -14.60 17.31
C GLU A 360 27.25 -14.42 15.83
N GLU A 361 27.67 -15.36 14.99
CA GLU A 361 27.30 -15.42 13.57
C GLU A 361 25.78 -15.47 13.36
N LYS A 362 25.05 -16.25 14.18
CA LYS A 362 23.58 -16.28 14.14
C LYS A 362 22.96 -14.93 14.48
N ILE A 363 23.51 -14.21 15.45
CA ILE A 363 23.04 -12.87 15.83
C ILE A 363 23.31 -11.88 14.69
N ILE A 364 24.49 -11.93 14.07
CA ILE A 364 24.85 -11.09 12.92
C ILE A 364 23.86 -11.33 11.77
N LEU A 365 23.54 -12.58 11.45
CA LEU A 365 22.54 -12.91 10.44
C LEU A 365 21.16 -12.33 10.75
N LEU A 366 20.69 -12.48 11.99
CA LEU A 366 19.39 -11.99 12.40
C LEU A 366 19.31 -10.45 12.30
N ILE A 367 20.37 -9.77 12.74
CA ILE A 367 20.49 -8.31 12.61
C ILE A 367 20.51 -7.91 11.13
N SER A 368 21.28 -8.62 10.30
CA SER A 368 21.35 -8.35 8.86
C SER A 368 20.00 -8.52 8.19
N GLY A 369 19.28 -9.62 8.43
CA GLY A 369 17.95 -9.85 7.88
C GLY A 369 16.92 -8.80 8.32
N PHE A 370 17.03 -8.31 9.56
CA PHE A 370 16.20 -7.19 10.03
C PHE A 370 16.54 -5.88 9.29
N ILE A 371 17.81 -5.55 9.15
CA ILE A 371 18.27 -4.36 8.40
C ILE A 371 17.81 -4.46 6.93
N GLU A 372 17.92 -5.64 6.33
CA GLU A 372 17.46 -5.94 4.97
C GLU A 372 15.95 -5.70 4.86
N THR A 373 15.16 -6.27 5.76
CA THR A 373 13.69 -6.07 5.80
C THR A 373 13.34 -4.59 5.85
N MET A 374 13.98 -3.83 6.76
CA MET A 374 13.70 -2.41 6.94
C MET A 374 14.13 -1.58 5.72
N PHE A 375 15.26 -1.95 5.09
CA PHE A 375 15.73 -1.33 3.86
C PHE A 375 14.74 -1.54 2.72
N TRP A 376 14.31 -2.77 2.47
CA TRP A 376 13.34 -3.08 1.43
C TRP A 376 11.98 -2.45 1.68
N TYR A 377 11.56 -2.40 2.95
CA TYR A 377 10.35 -1.70 3.32
C TYR A 377 10.41 -0.22 2.96
N GLN A 378 11.57 0.41 3.14
CA GLN A 378 11.78 1.80 2.76
C GLN A 378 11.84 2.01 1.24
N VAL A 379 12.50 1.11 0.50
CA VAL A 379 12.58 1.18 -0.97
C VAL A 379 11.18 0.99 -1.59
N MET A 380 10.51 -0.10 -1.22
CA MET A 380 9.19 -0.42 -1.75
C MET A 380 8.14 0.57 -1.25
N GLY A 381 8.19 1.00 0.01
CA GLY A 381 7.21 1.94 0.55
C GLY A 381 7.27 3.29 -0.14
N VAL A 382 8.47 3.76 -0.46
CA VAL A 382 8.66 4.98 -1.24
C VAL A 382 8.17 4.80 -2.69
N GLY A 383 8.55 3.71 -3.35
CA GLY A 383 8.08 3.42 -4.71
C GLY A 383 6.56 3.29 -4.80
N VAL A 384 5.94 2.62 -3.83
CA VAL A 384 4.50 2.49 -3.71
C VAL A 384 3.83 3.84 -3.51
N LEU A 385 4.38 4.68 -2.63
CA LEU A 385 3.86 6.04 -2.43
C LEU A 385 3.98 6.88 -3.69
N ALA A 386 5.09 6.75 -4.43
CA ALA A 386 5.23 7.34 -5.75
C ALA A 386 4.11 6.89 -6.68
N ASN A 387 3.99 5.59 -6.92
CA ASN A 387 2.97 5.02 -7.80
C ASN A 387 1.55 5.43 -7.39
N LEU A 388 1.16 5.21 -6.14
CA LEU A 388 -0.19 5.45 -5.64
C LEU A 388 -0.55 6.93 -5.62
N ALA A 389 0.31 7.77 -5.02
CA ALA A 389 -0.01 9.18 -4.80
C ALA A 389 0.02 10.00 -6.10
N THR A 390 0.78 9.56 -7.10
CA THR A 390 1.13 10.43 -8.23
C THR A 390 0.70 9.91 -9.59
N MET A 391 0.91 8.62 -9.88
CA MET A 391 0.64 8.07 -11.22
C MET A 391 -0.71 7.39 -11.29
N PHE A 392 -1.11 6.61 -10.28
CA PHE A 392 -2.36 5.86 -10.40
C PHE A 392 -3.58 6.72 -10.10
N TYR A 393 -3.63 7.34 -8.93
CA TYR A 393 -4.82 8.09 -8.49
C TYR A 393 -5.18 9.22 -9.46
N LEU A 394 -4.17 9.96 -9.89
CA LEU A 394 -4.30 11.14 -10.71
C LEU A 394 -4.83 10.86 -12.10
N THR A 395 -4.25 9.83 -12.69
CA THR A 395 -4.53 9.47 -14.06
C THR A 395 -5.83 8.70 -14.14
N LEU A 396 -6.17 7.96 -13.07
CA LEU A 396 -7.46 7.34 -12.92
C LEU A 396 -8.58 8.36 -12.72
N SER A 397 -8.40 9.38 -11.89
CA SER A 397 -9.42 10.42 -11.68
C SER A 397 -9.68 11.19 -12.98
N LEU A 398 -8.61 11.52 -13.71
CA LEU A 398 -8.67 12.14 -15.03
C LEU A 398 -9.42 11.27 -16.05
N LYS A 399 -9.03 10.00 -16.21
CA LYS A 399 -9.68 9.06 -17.13
C LYS A 399 -11.14 8.84 -16.77
N THR A 400 -11.44 8.72 -15.47
CA THR A 400 -12.81 8.50 -14.98
C THR A 400 -13.70 9.70 -15.29
N PHE A 401 -13.21 10.92 -15.05
CA PHE A 401 -13.89 12.14 -15.42
C PHE A 401 -14.12 12.22 -16.94
N MET A 402 -13.09 11.98 -17.76
CA MET A 402 -13.21 12.01 -19.23
C MET A 402 -14.22 10.99 -19.77
N LEU A 403 -14.15 9.73 -19.31
CA LEU A 403 -15.06 8.67 -19.75
C LEU A 403 -16.51 8.99 -19.40
N ARG A 404 -16.75 9.62 -18.25
CA ARG A 404 -18.10 10.03 -17.83
C ARG A 404 -18.59 11.26 -18.58
N ALA A 405 -17.72 12.25 -18.78
CA ALA A 405 -18.02 13.41 -19.60
C ALA A 405 -18.39 13.01 -21.05
N ALA A 406 -17.75 11.95 -21.58
CA ALA A 406 -18.09 11.37 -22.87
C ALA A 406 -19.37 10.51 -22.84
N LYS A 407 -19.58 9.71 -21.79
CA LYS A 407 -20.73 8.78 -21.66
C LYS A 407 -22.04 9.41 -21.27
N THR A 408 -22.05 10.62 -20.71
CA THR A 408 -23.27 11.42 -20.49
C THR A 408 -23.78 11.93 -21.85
N LYS A 409 -24.09 10.97 -22.75
CA LYS A 409 -24.47 11.04 -24.17
C LYS A 409 -25.15 12.38 -24.46
N ILE A 410 -24.75 13.12 -25.49
CA ILE A 410 -25.44 14.35 -25.95
C ILE A 410 -25.00 15.64 -25.22
N ALA A 411 -23.68 15.82 -25.05
CA ALA A 411 -22.87 16.98 -25.43
C ALA A 411 -23.48 18.42 -25.50
N SER A 412 -24.38 18.83 -24.61
CA SER A 412 -24.52 20.27 -24.39
C SER A 412 -23.23 20.77 -23.74
N PHE A 413 -22.56 21.71 -24.42
CA PHE A 413 -21.48 22.51 -23.87
C PHE A 413 -22.08 23.34 -22.73
N GLY A 414 -22.15 22.75 -21.54
CA GLY A 414 -22.59 23.41 -20.32
C GLY A 414 -21.41 24.09 -19.64
N GLU A 415 -21.64 25.30 -19.14
CA GLU A 415 -20.63 26.10 -18.44
C GLU A 415 -19.98 25.33 -17.28
N VAL A 416 -20.76 24.53 -16.55
CA VAL A 416 -20.32 23.66 -15.46
C VAL A 416 -19.25 22.64 -15.92
N LYS A 417 -19.49 21.93 -17.04
CA LYS A 417 -18.55 20.89 -17.53
C LYS A 417 -17.21 21.48 -17.96
N LEU A 418 -17.22 22.68 -18.53
CA LEU A 418 -16.00 23.35 -18.93
C LEU A 418 -15.21 23.88 -17.73
N HIS A 419 -15.91 24.40 -16.72
CA HIS A 419 -15.28 24.85 -15.48
C HIS A 419 -14.48 23.71 -14.82
N TYR A 420 -15.06 22.51 -14.73
CA TYR A 420 -14.34 21.32 -14.25
C TYR A 420 -13.15 20.97 -15.13
N TYR A 421 -13.32 20.97 -16.46
CA TYR A 421 -12.22 20.69 -17.38
C TYR A 421 -11.04 21.65 -17.15
N ARG A 422 -11.30 22.95 -17.00
CA ARG A 422 -10.26 23.95 -16.70
C ARG A 422 -9.58 23.70 -15.37
N ARG A 423 -10.33 23.32 -14.32
CA ARG A 423 -9.74 22.91 -13.04
C ARG A 423 -8.80 21.71 -13.21
N TYR A 424 -9.21 20.70 -13.99
CA TYR A 424 -8.34 19.57 -14.33
C TYR A 424 -7.10 19.98 -15.16
N GLN A 425 -7.16 21.04 -15.97
CA GLN A 425 -5.97 21.56 -16.68
C GLN A 425 -4.96 22.21 -15.73
N VAL A 426 -5.44 23.02 -14.78
CA VAL A 426 -4.60 23.61 -13.73
C VAL A 426 -3.99 22.50 -12.89
N TYR A 427 -4.81 21.52 -12.52
CA TYR A 427 -4.37 20.35 -11.78
C TYR A 427 -3.32 19.51 -12.53
N SER A 428 -3.54 19.22 -13.81
CA SER A 428 -2.59 18.52 -14.67
C SER A 428 -1.27 19.29 -14.80
N THR A 429 -1.33 20.62 -14.80
CA THR A 429 -0.13 21.48 -14.81
C THR A 429 0.64 21.37 -13.49
N LEU A 430 -0.05 21.44 -12.35
CA LEU A 430 0.56 21.27 -11.03
C LEU A 430 1.19 19.88 -10.87
N MET A 431 0.50 18.85 -11.37
CA MET A 431 1.01 17.49 -11.39
C MET A 431 2.26 17.34 -12.24
N ASN A 432 2.24 17.82 -13.47
CA ASN A 432 3.41 17.78 -14.34
C ASN A 432 4.58 18.56 -13.71
N TYR A 433 4.31 19.70 -13.07
CA TYR A 433 5.33 20.44 -12.32
C TYR A 433 5.95 19.60 -11.21
N CYS A 434 5.16 18.83 -10.46
CA CYS A 434 5.68 17.97 -9.40
C CYS A 434 6.44 16.74 -9.95
N MET A 435 5.96 16.16 -11.05
CA MET A 435 6.27 14.79 -11.42
C MET A 435 7.16 14.64 -12.66
N SER A 436 6.95 15.47 -13.69
CA SER A 436 7.42 15.16 -15.04
C SER A 436 8.93 15.15 -15.16
N HIS A 437 9.63 15.99 -14.40
CA HIS A 437 11.07 16.19 -14.59
C HIS A 437 11.94 15.09 -13.99
N VAL A 438 11.64 14.64 -12.77
CA VAL A 438 12.52 13.71 -12.04
C VAL A 438 11.81 12.40 -11.76
N VAL A 439 10.60 12.48 -11.20
CA VAL A 439 9.91 11.28 -10.72
C VAL A 439 9.46 10.39 -11.87
N THR A 440 8.79 10.95 -12.88
CA THR A 440 8.26 10.14 -13.99
C THR A 440 9.38 9.44 -14.78
N PRO A 441 10.50 10.09 -15.17
CA PRO A 441 11.61 9.41 -15.82
C PRO A 441 12.28 8.37 -14.92
N ALA A 442 12.49 8.68 -13.63
CA ALA A 442 13.04 7.73 -12.68
C ALA A 442 12.16 6.49 -12.57
N MET A 443 10.84 6.65 -12.45
CA MET A 443 9.88 5.55 -12.41
C MET A 443 9.96 4.66 -13.66
N ILE A 444 9.98 5.26 -14.85
CA ILE A 444 10.12 4.50 -16.11
C ILE A 444 11.43 3.70 -16.09
N TRP A 445 12.53 4.32 -15.68
CA TRP A 445 13.82 3.65 -15.60
C TRP A 445 13.86 2.54 -14.53
N ALA A 446 13.23 2.75 -13.36
CA ALA A 446 13.12 1.73 -12.32
C ALA A 446 12.37 0.50 -12.83
N TRP A 447 11.17 0.71 -13.39
CA TRP A 447 10.30 -0.37 -13.83
C TRP A 447 10.87 -1.12 -15.04
N THR A 448 11.52 -0.42 -15.97
CA THR A 448 12.21 -1.06 -17.10
C THR A 448 13.36 -1.94 -16.61
N THR A 449 14.20 -1.42 -15.71
CA THR A 449 15.30 -2.19 -15.11
C THR A 449 14.79 -3.42 -14.35
N ILE A 450 13.75 -3.24 -13.51
CA ILE A 450 13.12 -4.35 -12.78
C ILE A 450 12.61 -5.41 -13.77
N LEU A 451 11.90 -5.00 -14.83
CA LEU A 451 11.33 -5.93 -15.82
C LEU A 451 12.40 -6.70 -16.57
N ILE A 452 13.43 -6.01 -17.08
CA ILE A 452 14.53 -6.62 -17.83
C ILE A 452 15.21 -7.68 -16.96
N ILE A 453 15.60 -7.31 -15.74
CA ILE A 453 16.35 -8.21 -14.86
C ILE A 453 15.48 -9.36 -14.36
N SER A 454 14.23 -9.08 -14.02
CA SER A 454 13.34 -10.13 -13.54
C SER A 454 13.02 -11.14 -14.64
N TRP A 455 12.73 -10.70 -15.87
CA TRP A 455 12.51 -11.62 -16.98
C TRP A 455 13.76 -12.38 -17.39
N TYR A 456 14.91 -11.71 -17.42
CA TYR A 456 16.19 -12.37 -17.66
C TYR A 456 16.43 -13.48 -16.62
N THR A 457 16.27 -13.18 -15.33
CA THR A 457 16.45 -14.16 -14.26
C THR A 457 15.49 -15.35 -14.40
N LEU A 458 14.22 -15.08 -14.67
CA LEU A 458 13.18 -16.12 -14.81
C LEU A 458 13.42 -17.05 -16.01
N LEU A 459 13.80 -16.49 -17.16
CA LEU A 459 14.03 -17.26 -18.37
C LEU A 459 15.35 -18.03 -18.33
N ARG A 460 16.41 -17.42 -17.79
CA ARG A 460 17.76 -17.97 -17.88
C ARG A 460 18.11 -18.94 -16.75
N TYR A 461 17.62 -18.66 -15.53
CA TYR A 461 18.01 -19.39 -14.32
C TYR A 461 16.91 -20.28 -13.77
N PHE A 462 15.95 -20.69 -14.60
CA PHE A 462 14.96 -21.69 -14.20
C PHE A 462 15.68 -22.96 -13.70
N GLY A 463 15.46 -23.31 -12.42
CA GLY A 463 16.10 -24.44 -11.75
C GLY A 463 17.57 -24.22 -11.34
N ARG A 464 18.18 -23.07 -11.63
CA ARG A 464 19.58 -22.75 -11.26
C ARG A 464 19.70 -21.79 -10.08
N VAL A 465 18.74 -20.88 -9.92
CA VAL A 465 18.65 -20.00 -8.75
C VAL A 465 17.80 -20.64 -7.65
N SER A 466 17.98 -20.18 -6.42
CA SER A 466 17.10 -20.58 -5.31
C SER A 466 15.64 -20.25 -5.65
N PHE A 467 14.74 -21.11 -5.18
CA PHE A 467 13.29 -20.90 -5.35
C PHE A 467 12.84 -19.54 -4.77
N ALA A 468 13.53 -19.10 -3.71
CA ALA A 468 13.40 -17.81 -3.09
C ALA A 468 13.60 -16.64 -4.07
N LEU A 469 14.80 -16.59 -4.66
CA LEU A 469 15.18 -15.54 -5.61
C LEU A 469 14.32 -15.58 -6.87
N TYR A 470 14.00 -16.79 -7.36
CA TYR A 470 13.08 -16.98 -8.47
C TYR A 470 11.69 -16.39 -8.18
N THR A 471 11.14 -16.63 -7.00
CA THR A 471 9.81 -16.13 -6.59
C THR A 471 9.80 -14.60 -6.46
N ILE A 472 10.87 -14.01 -5.92
CA ILE A 472 11.03 -12.56 -5.82
C ILE A 472 11.01 -11.91 -7.21
N HIS A 473 11.81 -12.44 -8.15
CA HIS A 473 11.83 -11.93 -9.52
C HIS A 473 10.51 -12.18 -10.25
N ALA A 474 9.84 -13.32 -10.03
CA ALA A 474 8.51 -13.57 -10.58
C ALA A 474 7.50 -12.50 -10.12
N GLN A 475 7.49 -12.20 -8.81
CA GLN A 475 6.63 -11.17 -8.24
C GLN A 475 6.96 -9.78 -8.80
N PHE A 476 8.25 -9.44 -8.95
CA PHE A 476 8.66 -8.16 -9.54
C PHE A 476 8.31 -8.04 -11.02
N ALA A 477 8.45 -9.10 -11.81
CA ALA A 477 8.03 -9.13 -13.22
C ALA A 477 6.52 -8.92 -13.35
N ILE A 478 5.72 -9.62 -12.54
CA ILE A 478 4.26 -9.47 -12.54
C ILE A 478 3.87 -8.05 -12.13
N ASN A 479 4.45 -7.52 -11.04
CA ASN A 479 4.16 -6.16 -10.58
C ASN A 479 4.57 -5.11 -11.61
N GLY A 480 5.75 -5.25 -12.23
CA GLY A 480 6.20 -4.35 -13.29
C GLY A 480 5.28 -4.36 -14.50
N MET A 481 4.78 -5.54 -14.89
CA MET A 481 3.81 -5.67 -15.98
C MET A 481 2.47 -5.04 -15.63
N VAL A 482 1.98 -5.25 -14.41
CA VAL A 482 0.75 -4.59 -13.93
C VAL A 482 0.94 -3.07 -13.97
N CYS A 483 2.06 -2.54 -13.46
CA CYS A 483 2.32 -1.09 -13.47
C CYS A 483 2.36 -0.53 -14.91
N LEU A 484 3.07 -1.20 -15.82
CA LEU A 484 3.14 -0.79 -17.23
C LEU A 484 1.76 -0.83 -17.92
N LEU A 485 1.00 -1.91 -17.74
CA LEU A 485 -0.29 -2.11 -18.40
C LEU A 485 -1.43 -1.29 -17.77
N THR A 486 -1.27 -0.85 -16.52
CA THR A 486 -2.28 -0.06 -15.81
C THR A 486 -1.87 1.41 -15.75
N GLU A 487 -0.85 1.78 -15.00
CA GLU A 487 -0.47 3.17 -14.74
C GLU A 487 -0.07 3.91 -16.03
N PHE A 488 0.90 3.39 -16.77
CA PHE A 488 1.38 4.06 -18.00
C PHE A 488 0.32 4.04 -19.08
N LYS A 489 -0.47 2.97 -19.17
CA LYS A 489 -1.60 2.89 -20.09
C LYS A 489 -2.68 3.91 -19.75
N ILE A 490 -3.06 4.04 -18.48
CA ILE A 490 -4.06 5.01 -18.05
C ILE A 490 -3.56 6.44 -18.34
N ALA A 491 -2.23 6.68 -18.28
CA ALA A 491 -1.61 7.96 -18.66
C ALA A 491 -1.78 8.28 -20.15
N GLY A 492 -1.48 7.32 -21.03
CA GLY A 492 -1.73 7.46 -22.46
C GLY A 492 -3.21 7.60 -22.78
N ASP A 493 -4.06 6.74 -22.20
CA ASP A 493 -5.51 6.74 -22.45
C ASP A 493 -6.17 8.07 -22.01
N SER A 494 -5.64 8.74 -20.98
CA SER A 494 -6.17 10.02 -20.51
C SER A 494 -5.96 11.14 -21.53
N TYR A 495 -4.82 11.12 -22.24
CA TYR A 495 -4.55 12.06 -23.32
C TYR A 495 -5.55 11.89 -24.47
N ASP A 496 -5.67 10.66 -24.98
CA ASP A 496 -6.61 10.32 -26.05
C ASP A 496 -8.06 10.63 -25.67
N ALA A 497 -8.47 10.30 -24.44
CA ALA A 497 -9.80 10.60 -23.95
C ALA A 497 -10.07 12.11 -23.90
N SER A 498 -9.08 12.91 -23.50
CA SER A 498 -9.20 14.37 -23.48
C SER A 498 -9.27 14.98 -24.89
N LEU A 499 -8.52 14.44 -25.85
CA LEU A 499 -8.59 14.85 -27.25
C LEU A 499 -9.96 14.56 -27.86
N ASN A 500 -10.46 13.35 -27.65
CA ASN A 500 -11.77 12.93 -28.14
C ASN A 500 -12.92 13.73 -27.50
N LEU A 501 -12.79 14.09 -26.22
CA LEU A 501 -13.76 14.95 -25.55
C LEU A 501 -13.77 16.37 -26.15
N LEU A 502 -12.58 16.96 -26.34
CA LEU A 502 -12.45 18.29 -26.94
C LEU A 502 -12.96 18.31 -28.39
N SER A 503 -12.69 17.27 -29.18
CA SER A 503 -13.19 17.18 -30.55
C SER A 503 -14.72 17.05 -30.58
N ALA A 504 -15.30 16.23 -29.71
CA ALA A 504 -16.76 16.11 -29.56
C ALA A 504 -17.41 17.44 -29.15
N TRP A 505 -16.81 18.18 -28.22
CA TRP A 505 -17.28 19.52 -27.85
C TRP A 505 -17.16 20.52 -28.99
N ARG A 506 -16.12 20.44 -29.84
CA ARG A 506 -15.97 21.34 -30.99
C ARG A 506 -17.11 21.14 -31.98
N TYR A 507 -17.53 19.89 -32.17
CA TYR A 507 -18.66 19.56 -33.02
C TYR A 507 -19.99 20.02 -32.41
N SER A 508 -20.17 19.93 -31.10
CA SER A 508 -21.43 20.32 -30.45
C SER A 508 -21.62 21.83 -30.29
N VAL A 509 -20.53 22.62 -30.23
CA VAL A 509 -20.59 24.08 -30.13
C VAL A 509 -21.36 24.73 -31.29
N GLY A 510 -21.38 24.12 -32.48
CA GLY A 510 -22.14 24.61 -33.63
C GLY A 510 -23.66 24.74 -33.39
N LYS A 511 -24.17 24.18 -32.29
CA LYS A 511 -25.60 24.24 -31.91
C LYS A 511 -25.90 25.22 -30.76
N SER A 512 -24.90 25.96 -30.27
CA SER A 512 -25.05 26.89 -29.14
C SER A 512 -25.50 28.28 -29.58
N ALA A 513 -26.34 28.96 -28.79
CA ALA A 513 -26.70 30.37 -29.03
C ALA A 513 -25.47 31.32 -29.02
N ASN A 514 -24.41 30.97 -28.28
CA ASN A 514 -23.20 31.77 -28.11
C ASN A 514 -21.96 31.15 -28.80
N ILE A 515 -22.11 30.69 -30.05
CA ILE A 515 -21.04 30.03 -30.83
C ILE A 515 -19.68 30.74 -30.75
N LYS A 516 -19.62 32.07 -30.91
CA LYS A 516 -18.35 32.82 -30.93
C LYS A 516 -17.59 32.69 -29.61
N LEU A 517 -18.28 32.86 -28.48
CA LEU A 517 -17.67 32.77 -27.14
C LEU A 517 -17.27 31.33 -26.82
N SER A 518 -18.17 30.37 -27.06
CA SER A 518 -17.92 28.94 -26.84
C SER A 518 -16.75 28.42 -27.68
N LYS A 519 -16.63 28.86 -28.94
CA LYS A 519 -15.49 28.50 -29.81
C LYS A 519 -14.18 29.10 -29.30
N ARG A 520 -14.18 30.34 -28.81
CA ARG A 520 -12.99 30.98 -28.20
C ARG A 520 -12.57 30.25 -26.92
N TRP A 521 -13.53 29.90 -26.07
CA TRP A 521 -13.31 29.16 -24.84
C TRP A 521 -12.74 27.77 -25.13
N LEU A 522 -13.32 27.03 -26.06
CA LEU A 522 -12.84 25.70 -26.41
C LEU A 522 -11.49 25.72 -27.13
N LYS A 523 -11.17 26.78 -27.88
CA LYS A 523 -9.83 27.01 -28.47
C LYS A 523 -8.76 27.19 -27.39
N SER A 524 -9.12 27.72 -26.21
CA SER A 524 -8.20 27.86 -25.08
C SER A 524 -7.95 26.55 -24.31
N CYS A 525 -8.78 25.52 -24.51
CA CYS A 525 -8.62 24.25 -23.83
C CYS A 525 -7.59 23.37 -24.55
N ALA A 526 -6.40 23.26 -23.97
CA ALA A 526 -5.40 22.25 -24.31
C ALA A 526 -5.78 20.85 -23.76
N PRO A 527 -5.46 19.77 -24.48
CA PRO A 527 -5.64 18.40 -23.99
C PRO A 527 -4.84 18.15 -22.72
N LEU A 528 -5.36 17.25 -21.88
CA LEU A 528 -4.78 16.88 -20.60
C LEU A 528 -3.73 15.81 -20.86
N LYS A 529 -2.47 16.07 -20.53
CA LYS A 529 -1.36 15.16 -20.79
C LYS A 529 -0.48 14.97 -19.57
N VAL A 530 -0.02 13.74 -19.35
CA VAL A 530 1.00 13.41 -18.36
C VAL A 530 2.36 13.49 -19.04
N ARG A 531 3.18 14.46 -18.66
CA ARG A 531 4.48 14.74 -19.29
C ARG A 531 5.58 13.81 -18.73
N VAL A 532 6.51 13.48 -19.62
CA VAL A 532 7.76 12.78 -19.31
C VAL A 532 8.89 13.75 -19.67
N GLY A 533 9.56 14.30 -18.67
CA GLY A 533 10.54 15.36 -18.83
C GLY A 533 9.90 16.70 -19.24
N ALA A 534 10.62 17.45 -20.09
CA ALA A 534 10.22 18.77 -20.55
C ALA A 534 9.28 18.72 -21.76
N THR A 535 9.56 17.83 -22.72
CA THR A 535 8.92 17.82 -24.05
C THR A 535 7.98 16.64 -24.26
N ASN A 536 8.31 15.47 -23.72
CA ASN A 536 7.58 14.24 -24.02
C ASN A 536 6.36 14.08 -23.11
N TYR A 537 5.46 13.18 -23.48
CA TYR A 537 4.28 12.82 -22.70
C TYR A 537 3.87 11.38 -22.98
N PHE A 538 3.06 10.80 -22.10
CA PHE A 538 2.53 9.46 -22.34
C PHE A 538 1.50 9.47 -23.45
N GLU A 539 1.77 8.66 -24.47
CA GLU A 539 0.85 8.32 -25.54
C GLU A 539 0.30 6.92 -25.33
N ARG A 540 -0.76 6.57 -26.05
CA ARG A 540 -1.37 5.24 -25.98
C ARG A 540 -0.41 4.11 -26.34
N SER A 541 0.57 4.38 -27.20
CA SER A 541 1.62 3.44 -27.62
C SER A 541 2.79 3.35 -26.64
N THR A 542 3.01 4.36 -25.78
CA THR A 542 4.19 4.43 -24.89
C THR A 542 4.37 3.17 -24.02
N PRO A 543 3.34 2.61 -23.36
CA PRO A 543 3.53 1.38 -22.57
C PRO A 543 4.00 0.21 -23.43
N MET A 544 3.48 0.09 -24.67
CA MET A 544 3.85 -0.97 -25.58
C MET A 544 5.30 -0.83 -26.04
N ILE A 545 5.75 0.39 -26.32
CA ILE A 545 7.14 0.70 -26.68
C ILE A 545 8.09 0.38 -25.52
N ILE A 546 7.73 0.75 -24.29
CA ILE A 546 8.51 0.41 -23.10
C ILE A 546 8.57 -1.12 -22.92
N GLY A 547 7.45 -1.82 -23.11
CA GLY A 547 7.39 -3.27 -23.01
C GLY A 547 8.24 -3.98 -24.06
N SER A 548 8.17 -3.54 -25.32
CA SER A 548 8.98 -4.11 -26.41
C SER A 548 10.47 -3.86 -26.16
N PHE A 549 10.84 -2.66 -25.71
CA PHE A 549 12.21 -2.35 -25.31
C PHE A 549 12.70 -3.32 -24.23
N CYS A 550 11.93 -3.56 -23.17
CA CYS A 550 12.31 -4.53 -22.13
C CYS A 550 12.53 -5.94 -22.69
N VAL A 551 11.65 -6.41 -23.58
CA VAL A 551 11.78 -7.74 -24.21
C VAL A 551 13.03 -7.81 -25.09
N GLU A 552 13.28 -6.80 -25.92
CA GLU A 552 14.48 -6.71 -26.76
C GLU A 552 15.76 -6.74 -25.92
N GLN A 553 15.81 -6.00 -24.80
CA GLN A 553 16.96 -6.03 -23.90
C GLN A 553 17.17 -7.42 -23.29
N VAL A 554 16.10 -8.12 -22.88
CA VAL A 554 16.20 -9.49 -22.36
C VAL A 554 16.76 -10.45 -23.42
N ILE A 555 16.27 -10.36 -24.66
CA ILE A 555 16.78 -11.16 -25.79
C ILE A 555 18.26 -10.87 -26.02
N ASN A 556 18.65 -9.59 -26.05
CA ASN A 556 20.04 -9.19 -26.26
C ASN A 556 20.97 -9.72 -25.16
N LEU A 557 20.52 -9.72 -23.90
CA LEU A 557 21.27 -10.27 -22.77
C LEU A 557 21.47 -11.78 -22.91
N ILE A 558 20.41 -12.52 -23.26
CA ILE A 558 20.49 -13.98 -23.49
C ILE A 558 21.44 -14.29 -24.66
N LEU A 559 21.37 -13.52 -25.75
CA LEU A 559 22.25 -13.70 -26.91
C LEU A 559 23.71 -13.34 -26.62
N ALA A 560 23.95 -12.29 -25.82
CA ALA A 560 25.30 -11.87 -25.42
C ALA A 560 25.99 -12.93 -24.56
N GLU A 561 25.27 -13.55 -23.63
CA GLU A 561 25.81 -14.64 -22.80
C GLU A 561 26.26 -15.83 -23.65
N LYS A 562 25.48 -16.22 -24.67
CA LYS A 562 25.81 -17.34 -25.56
C LYS A 562 27.09 -17.12 -26.37
N LYS A 563 27.49 -15.87 -26.65
CA LYS A 563 28.73 -15.58 -27.40
C LYS A 563 30.00 -15.75 -26.56
N HIS A 564 29.88 -15.80 -25.24
CA HIS A 564 31.00 -15.96 -24.31
C HIS A 564 31.17 -17.40 -23.81
N LEU A 565 30.23 -18.30 -24.14
CA LEU A 565 30.33 -19.75 -23.98
C LEU A 565 30.84 -20.36 -25.29
#